data_AF-A0A845DHS6-F1
#
_entry.id   AF-A0A845DHS6-F1
#
_cell.length_a   1.000
_cell.length_b   1.000
_cell.length_c   1.000
_cell.angle_alpha   90.00
_cell.angle_beta   90.00
_cell.angle_gamma   90.00
#
_symmetry.space_group_name_H-M   'P 1'
#
loop_
_entity.id
_entity.type
_entity.pdbx_description
1 polymer ?
#
loop_
_entity_poly.entity_id
_entity_poly.type
_entity_poly.pdbx_seq_one_letter_code
_entity_poly.pdbx_strand_id
1 'polypeptide(L)' 'MNRTELLQLIANRENSRVELKRDDCHPDELATEISALLNLEGGVILLGVEDGGAISGLTRSREAAEEWVM' A
#
# COMPACT_ATOMS: atom_id res chain seq x y z
N MET A 1 2.49 -3.31 13.83
CA MET A 1 1.86 -1.99 13.59
C MET A 1 0.54 -1.94 14.34
N ASN A 2 0.31 -0.88 15.12
CA ASN A 2 -0.97 -0.62 15.79
C ASN A 2 -1.81 0.42 15.01
N ARG A 3 -3.05 0.65 15.45
CA ARG A 3 -3.98 1.58 14.77
C ARG A 3 -3.46 3.02 14.69
N THR A 4 -2.82 3.52 15.75
CA THR A 4 -2.32 4.89 15.80
C THR A 4 -1.16 5.08 14.83
N GLU A 5 -0.23 4.13 14.81
CA GLU A 5 0.90 4.12 13.85
C GLU A 5 0.40 4.10 12.40
N LEU A 6 -0.57 3.24 12.09
CA LEU A 6 -1.16 3.16 10.75
C LEU A 6 -1.78 4.49 10.32
N LEU A 7 -2.57 5.13 11.19
CA LEU A 7 -3.18 6.41 10.88
C LEU A 7 -2.15 7.53 10.71
N GLN A 8 -1.04 7.48 11.44
CA GLN A 8 0.07 8.42 11.25
C GLN A 8 0.75 8.22 9.89
N LEU A 9 0.96 6.97 9.46
CA LEU A 9 1.51 6.69 8.12
C LEU A 9 0.61 7.25 7.02
N ILE A 10 -0.70 7.01 7.11
CA ILE A 10 -1.68 7.53 6.14
C ILE A 10 -1.72 9.07 6.15
N ALA A 11 -1.70 9.68 7.34
CA ALA A 11 -1.70 11.14 7.47
C ALA A 11 -0.45 11.80 6.88
N ASN A 12 0.70 11.11 6.94
CA ASN A 12 1.97 11.56 6.36
C ASN A 12 2.05 11.36 4.83
N ARG A 13 1.05 10.70 4.22
CA ARG A 13 0.99 10.37 2.79
C ARG A 13 2.18 9.56 2.29
N GLU A 14 2.26 9.43 0.97
CA GLU A 14 3.34 8.76 0.25
C GLU A 14 4.68 9.45 0.50
N ASN A 15 5.71 8.63 0.66
CA ASN A 15 7.10 9.05 0.79
C ASN A 15 8.02 7.88 0.39
N SER A 16 9.33 8.08 0.48
CA SER A 16 10.32 7.07 0.05
C SER A 16 10.24 5.71 0.78
N ARG A 17 9.45 5.60 1.85
CA ARG A 17 9.25 4.36 2.63
C ARG A 17 7.80 3.93 2.76
N VAL A 18 6.85 4.73 2.27
CA VAL A 18 5.41 4.48 2.41
C VAL A 18 4.75 4.77 1.07
N GLU A 19 4.07 3.77 0.53
CA GLU A 19 3.29 3.91 -0.69
C GLU A 19 1.81 3.61 -0.40
N LEU A 20 0.90 4.38 -1.00
CA LEU A 20 -0.54 4.19 -0.86
C LEU A 20 -1.09 3.71 -2.19
N LYS A 21 -1.84 2.60 -2.19
CA LYS A 21 -2.46 2.09 -3.43
C LYS A 21 -3.88 1.64 -3.17
N ARG A 22 -4.72 1.80 -4.19
CA ARG A 22 -6.00 1.10 -4.27
C ARG A 22 -5.74 -0.38 -4.50
N ASP A 23 -6.66 -1.22 -4.04
CA ASP A 23 -6.50 -2.65 -4.24
C ASP A 23 -6.69 -3.04 -5.71
N ASP A 24 -7.35 -2.24 -6.54
CA ASP A 24 -7.54 -2.48 -7.97
C ASP A 24 -6.44 -1.90 -8.90
N CYS A 25 -5.29 -1.48 -8.37
CA CYS A 25 -4.18 -1.05 -9.21
C CYS A 25 -3.65 -2.19 -10.10
N HIS A 26 -2.95 -1.82 -11.18
CA HIS A 26 -2.35 -2.83 -12.06
C HIS A 26 -1.16 -3.51 -11.36
N PRO A 27 -0.99 -4.86 -11.48
CA PRO A 27 0.13 -5.56 -10.83
C PRO A 27 1.51 -4.96 -11.12
N ASP A 28 1.73 -4.44 -12.33
CA ASP A 28 2.99 -3.82 -12.73
C ASP A 28 3.32 -2.55 -11.92
N GLU A 29 2.30 -1.79 -11.50
CA GLU A 29 2.47 -0.63 -10.62
C GLU A 29 2.97 -1.11 -9.26
N LEU A 30 2.34 -2.14 -8.69
CA LEU A 30 2.75 -2.72 -7.42
C LEU A 30 4.18 -3.28 -7.49
N ALA A 31 4.51 -3.99 -8.57
CA ALA A 31 5.85 -4.56 -8.78
C ALA A 31 6.93 -3.47 -8.90
N THR A 32 6.59 -2.33 -9.52
CA THR A 32 7.48 -1.18 -9.64
C THR A 32 7.78 -0.60 -8.25
N GLU A 33 6.75 -0.39 -7.43
CA GLU A 33 6.92 0.16 -6.09
C GLU A 33 7.65 -0.79 -5.15
N ILE A 34 7.34 -2.09 -5.21
CA ILE A 34 8.10 -3.13 -4.48
C ILE A 34 9.58 -3.06 -4.87
N SER A 35 9.88 -2.98 -6.16
CA SER A 35 11.26 -2.88 -6.64
C SER A 35 11.94 -1.59 -6.16
N ALA A 36 11.25 -0.46 -6.19
CA ALA A 36 11.77 0.82 -5.72
C ALA A 36 12.08 0.79 -4.22
N LEU A 37 11.18 0.25 -3.40
CA LEU A 37 11.38 0.09 -1.96
C LEU A 37 12.55 -0.86 -1.65
N LEU A 38 12.67 -1.98 -2.36
CA LEU A 38 13.77 -2.95 -2.19
C LEU A 38 15.14 -2.38 -2.60
N ASN A 39 15.18 -1.49 -3.59
CA ASN A 39 16.41 -0.82 -4.01
C ASN A 39 16.88 0.28 -3.03
N LEU A 40 16.04 0.65 -2.05
CA LEU A 40 16.39 1.59 -0.98
C LEU A 40 16.65 0.84 0.34
N GLU A 41 15.80 1.03 1.34
CA GLU A 41 15.92 0.46 2.70
C GLU A 41 14.62 -0.26 3.11
N GLY A 42 13.89 -0.75 2.11
CA GLY A 42 12.54 -1.30 2.27
C GLY A 42 11.50 -0.24 2.62
N GLY A 43 10.27 -0.70 2.83
CA GLY A 43 9.14 0.16 3.15
C GLY A 43 7.85 -0.61 3.34
N VAL A 44 6.74 0.11 3.30
CA VAL A 44 5.40 -0.42 3.47
C VAL A 44 4.51 0.09 2.34
N ILE A 45 3.80 -0.82 1.69
CA ILE A 45 2.70 -0.49 0.78
C ILE A 45 1.40 -0.72 1.54
N LEU A 46 0.54 0.30 1.60
CA LEU A 46 -0.79 0.22 2.20
C LEU A 46 -1.83 0.10 1.08
N LEU A 47 -2.41 -1.10 0.95
CA LEU A 47 -3.49 -1.37 -0.01
C LEU A 47 -4.86 -0.97 0.55
N GLY A 48 -5.71 -0.40 -0.31
CA GLY A 48 -7.02 0.13 0.05
C GLY A 48 -6.98 1.56 0.61
N VAL A 49 -5.95 2.32 0.23
CA VAL A 49 -5.85 3.74 0.55
C VAL A 49 -5.69 4.53 -0.75
N GLU A 50 -6.53 5.54 -0.92
CA GLU A 50 -6.48 6.45 -2.07
C GLU A 50 -5.27 7.40 -1.95
N ASP A 51 -4.74 7.90 -3.06
CA ASP A 51 -3.61 8.86 -3.10
C ASP A 51 -3.86 10.12 -2.23
N GLY A 52 -5.13 10.47 -2.00
CA GLY A 52 -5.56 11.55 -1.12
C GLY A 52 -5.48 11.24 0.38
N GLY A 53 -5.10 10.01 0.78
CA GLY A 53 -5.09 9.51 2.15
C GLY A 53 -6.46 9.01 2.65
N ALA A 54 -7.47 8.93 1.78
CA ALA A 54 -8.77 8.39 2.14
C ALA A 54 -8.71 6.85 2.20
N ILE A 55 -9.32 6.26 3.23
CA ILE A 55 -9.31 4.81 3.43
C ILE A 55 -10.55 4.22 2.75
N SER A 56 -10.36 3.56 1.60
CA SER A 56 -11.42 2.83 0.89
C SER A 56 -11.53 1.36 1.34
N GLY A 57 -10.44 0.80 1.88
CA GLY A 57 -10.34 -0.61 2.24
C GLY A 57 -10.17 -1.50 1.02
N LEU A 58 -10.22 -2.82 1.24
CA LEU A 58 -10.17 -3.80 0.15
C LEU A 58 -11.58 -4.01 -0.41
N THR A 59 -11.72 -3.88 -1.72
CA THR A 59 -12.92 -4.25 -2.46
C THR A 59 -12.97 -5.74 -2.74
N ARG A 60 -11.80 -6.40 -2.81
CA ARG A 60 -11.66 -7.85 -2.95
C ARG A 60 -11.86 -8.58 -1.63
N SER A 61 -12.17 -9.88 -1.71
CA SER A 61 -12.07 -10.75 -0.54
C SER A 61 -10.60 -10.83 -0.10
N ARG A 62 -10.38 -11.19 1.17
CA ARG A 62 -9.05 -11.33 1.72
C ARG A 62 -8.21 -12.35 0.94
N GLU A 63 -8.81 -13.49 0.61
CA GLU A 63 -8.15 -14.59 -0.09
C GLU A 63 -7.73 -14.17 -1.50
N ALA A 64 -8.62 -13.46 -2.21
CA ALA A 64 -8.34 -12.93 -3.54
C ALA A 64 -7.27 -11.83 -3.52
N ALA A 65 -7.23 -11.00 -2.47
CA ALA A 65 -6.18 -10.00 -2.30
C ALA A 65 -4.82 -10.65 -1.99
N GLU A 66 -4.79 -11.69 -1.15
CA GLU A 66 -3.57 -12.44 -0.83
C GLU A 66 -2.98 -13.12 -2.08
N GLU A 67 -3.81 -13.81 -2.89
CA GLU A 67 -3.37 -14.42 -4.17
C GLU A 67 -2.91 -13.38 -5.20
N TRP A 68 -3.54 -12.21 -5.23
CA TRP A 68 -3.16 -11.16 -6.17
C TRP A 68 -1.80 -10.52 -5.82
N VAL A 69 -1.44 -10.47 -4.53
CA VAL A 69 -0.17 -9.89 -4.06
C VAL A 69 0.97 -10.91 -3.97
N MET A 70 0.70 -12.19 -3.68
CA MET A 70 1.71 -13.21 -3.36
C MET A 70 1.81 -14.36 -4.37
#